data_AF-A0A9D9QUK2-F1
#
_entry.id   AF-A0A9D9QUK2-F1
#
_cell.length_a   1.000
_cell.length_b   1.000
_cell.length_c   1.000
_cell.angle_alpha   90.00
_cell.angle_beta   90.00
_cell.angle_gamma   90.00
#
_symmetry.space_group_name_H-M   'P 1'
#
loop_
_entity.id
_entity.type
_entity.pdbx_description
1 polymer ?
#
loop_
_entity_poly.entity_id
_entity_poly.type
_entity_poly.pdbx_seq_one_letter_code
_entity_poly.pdbx_strand_id
1 'polypeptide(L)' 'WSAKEVMFKCMSRVEVDFKKHLKVFPFQIAEKGALEAQEYHTADHRLFSIHYLVQTDFVLTWCVDKL' A
#
# COMPACT_ATOMS: atom_id res chain seq x y z
N TRP A 1 3.75 5.50 -5.42
CA TRP A 1 4.96 4.74 -5.05
C TRP A 1 4.91 4.32 -3.59
N SER A 2 4.92 5.25 -2.62
CA SER A 2 5.02 4.96 -1.18
C SER A 2 4.02 3.93 -0.64
N ALA A 3 2.73 4.00 -1.04
CA ALA A 3 1.74 3.00 -0.64
C ALA A 3 2.11 1.57 -1.08
N LYS A 4 2.68 1.40 -2.28
CA LYS A 4 3.14 0.08 -2.76
C LYS A 4 4.33 -0.44 -1.96
N GLU A 5 5.19 0.45 -1.45
CA GLU A 5 6.28 0.05 -0.55
C GLU A 5 5.77 -0.48 0.79
N VAL A 6 4.64 0.06 1.31
CA VAL A 6 3.98 -0.52 2.50
C VAL A 6 3.55 -1.95 2.22
N MET A 7 2.87 -2.19 1.10
CA MET A 7 2.45 -3.54 0.70
C MET A 7 3.66 -4.47 0.58
N PHE A 8 4.72 -4.05 -0.12
CA PHE A 8 5.95 -4.84 -0.28
C PHE A 8 6.56 -5.23 1.07
N LYS A 9 6.67 -4.27 2.01
CA LYS A 9 7.19 -4.52 3.36
C LYS A 9 6.31 -5.49 4.14
N CYS A 10 4.99 -5.33 4.09
CA CYS A 10 4.05 -6.20 4.80
C CYS A 10 3.98 -7.62 4.21
N MET A 11 4.18 -7.78 2.91
CA MET A 11 4.12 -9.09 2.26
C MET A 11 5.29 -10.00 2.65
N SER A 12 6.46 -9.46 3.03
CA SER A 12 7.66 -10.24 3.36
C SER A 12 8.01 -11.28 2.27
N ARG A 13 7.84 -10.91 0.99
CA ARG A 13 8.11 -11.75 -0.18
C ARG A 13 9.18 -11.13 -1.08
N VAL A 14 9.89 -11.99 -1.81
CA VAL A 14 10.79 -11.60 -2.90
C VAL A 14 10.03 -11.51 -4.24
N GLU A 15 10.67 -10.93 -5.26
CA GLU A 15 10.20 -10.93 -6.66
C GLU A 15 8.82 -10.27 -6.90
N VAL A 16 8.43 -9.35 -6.03
CA VAL A 16 7.18 -8.58 -6.21
C VAL A 16 7.35 -7.55 -7.34
N ASP A 17 6.70 -7.80 -8.48
CA ASP A 17 6.51 -6.81 -9.55
C ASP A 17 5.46 -5.77 -9.11
N PHE A 18 5.89 -4.54 -8.86
CA PHE A 18 5.01 -3.48 -8.36
C PHE A 18 3.89 -3.12 -9.34
N LYS A 19 4.08 -3.31 -10.65
CA LYS A 19 3.07 -2.98 -11.67
C LYS A 19 2.05 -4.08 -11.81
N LYS A 20 2.49 -5.34 -11.84
CA LYS A 20 1.61 -6.50 -12.05
C LYS A 20 0.94 -6.95 -10.76
N HIS A 21 1.67 -6.93 -9.65
CA HIS A 21 1.21 -7.57 -8.42
C HIS A 21 0.57 -6.60 -7.43
N LEU A 22 0.80 -5.29 -7.53
CA LEU A 22 0.30 -4.34 -6.53
C LEU A 22 -0.66 -3.33 -7.17
N LYS A 23 -1.90 -3.31 -6.69
CA LYS A 23 -2.92 -2.37 -7.15
C LYS A 23 -3.34 -1.46 -6.00
N VAL A 24 -3.24 -0.16 -6.23
CA VAL A 24 -3.88 0.86 -5.40
C VAL A 24 -5.21 1.19 -6.05
N PHE A 25 -6.31 1.12 -5.31
CA PHE A 25 -7.63 1.51 -5.82
C PHE A 25 -7.76 3.04 -5.87
N PRO A 26 -8.67 3.59 -6.70
CA PRO A 26 -8.96 5.01 -6.70
C PRO A 26 -9.33 5.50 -5.30
N PHE A 27 -8.80 6.67 -4.91
CA PHE A 27 -9.06 7.30 -3.62
C PHE A 27 -9.04 8.82 -3.78
N GLN A 28 -9.67 9.53 -2.84
CA GLN A 28 -9.64 10.99 -2.84
C GLN A 28 -8.31 11.48 -2.23
N ILE A 29 -7.66 12.40 -2.93
CA ILE A 29 -6.41 13.03 -2.46
C ILE A 29 -6.74 14.09 -1.42
N ALA A 30 -6.03 14.05 -0.29
CA ALA A 30 -6.08 15.03 0.79
C ALA A 30 -4.69 15.16 1.44
N GLU A 31 -4.54 16.03 2.44
CA GLU A 31 -3.30 16.09 3.24
C GLU A 31 -3.07 14.82 4.07
N LYS A 32 -4.15 14.15 4.49
CA LYS A 32 -4.09 12.86 5.18
C LYS A 32 -5.35 12.05 4.89
N GLY A 33 -5.24 10.72 4.96
CA GLY A 33 -6.38 9.84 4.74
C GLY A 33 -5.99 8.37 4.78
N ALA A 34 -6.87 7.54 4.22
CA ALA A 34 -6.61 6.14 3.95
C ALA A 34 -6.95 5.81 2.50
N LEU A 35 -6.29 4.80 1.95
CA LEU A 35 -6.56 4.22 0.65
C LEU A 35 -6.59 2.70 0.76
N GLU A 36 -7.34 2.08 -0.13
CA GLU A 36 -7.39 0.62 -0.24
C GLU A 36 -6.42 0.15 -1.34
N ALA A 37 -5.77 -0.98 -1.09
CA ALA A 37 -4.88 -1.61 -2.04
C ALA A 37 -4.98 -3.14 -1.96
N GLN A 38 -4.62 -3.83 -3.03
CA GLN A 38 -4.68 -5.28 -3.14
C GLN A 38 -3.43 -5.84 -3.81
N GLU A 39 -2.95 -6.97 -3.30
CA GLU A 39 -1.89 -7.74 -3.95
C GLU A 39 -2.44 -8.87 -4.82
N TYR A 40 -1.70 -9.24 -5.87
CA TYR A 40 -1.99 -10.34 -6.80
C TYR A 40 -0.77 -11.23 -7.04
N HIS A 41 0.21 -11.18 -6.13
CA HIS A 41 1.37 -12.06 -6.18
C HIS A 41 1.04 -13.44 -5.61
N THR A 42 0.17 -13.48 -4.59
CA THR A 42 -0.22 -14.71 -3.90
C THR A 42 -1.67 -15.07 -4.20
N ALA A 43 -2.04 -16.32 -3.88
CA ALA A 43 -3.43 -16.78 -3.98
C ALA A 43 -4.36 -16.11 -2.94
N ASP A 44 -3.81 -15.52 -1.88
CA ASP A 44 -4.59 -14.90 -0.81
C ASP A 44 -5.21 -13.56 -1.25
N HIS A 45 -4.66 -12.95 -2.30
CA HIS A 45 -5.10 -11.68 -2.86
C HIS A 45 -5.36 -10.61 -1.79
N ARG A 46 -4.42 -10.50 -0.85
CA ARG A 46 -4.59 -9.77 0.40
C ARG A 46 -4.95 -8.30 0.14
N LEU A 47 -5.93 -7.80 0.89
CA LEU A 47 -6.31 -6.39 0.94
C LEU A 47 -5.54 -5.64 2.03
N PHE A 48 -5.23 -4.37 1.75
CA PHE A 48 -4.51 -3.46 2.61
C PHE A 48 -5.28 -2.15 2.73
N SER A 49 -5.58 -1.75 3.96
CA SER A 49 -5.99 -0.38 4.27
C SER A 49 -4.75 0.40 4.69
N ILE A 50 -4.31 1.34 3.85
CA ILE A 50 -3.05 2.08 4.00
C ILE A 50 -3.38 3.52 4.36
N HIS A 51 -2.92 3.96 5.52
CA HIS A 51 -2.99 5.35 5.92
C HIS A 51 -1.86 6.15 5.28
N TYR A 52 -2.13 7.43 4.99
CA TYR A 52 -1.15 8.33 4.44
C TYR A 52 -1.25 9.73 5.07
N LEU A 53 -0.10 10.41 5.09
CA LEU A 53 0.07 11.82 5.46
C LEU A 53 1.05 12.45 4.47
N VAL A 54 0.62 13.51 3.79
CA VAL A 54 1.42 14.31 2.87
C VAL A 54 1.92 15.53 3.62
N GLN A 55 3.24 15.70 3.67
CA GLN A 55 3.93 16.88 4.18
C GLN A 55 4.68 17.55 3.03
N THR A 56 5.15 18.78 3.23
CA THR A 56 5.89 19.53 2.21
C THR A 56 7.10 18.77 1.67
N ASP A 57 7.81 18.05 2.55
CA ASP A 57 9.08 17.41 2.21
C ASP A 57 8.99 15.88 2.06
N PHE A 58 7.91 15.26 2.53
CA PHE A 58 7.77 13.80 2.54
C PHE A 58 6.33 13.33 2.50
N VAL A 59 6.14 12.07 2.10
CA VAL A 59 4.89 11.34 2.24
C VAL A 59 5.11 10.18 3.19
N LEU A 60 4.38 10.15 4.30
CA LEU A 60 4.34 9.02 5.22
C LEU A 60 3.18 8.11 4.82
N THR A 61 3.46 6.82 4.66
CA THR A 61 2.44 5.80 4.43
C THR A 61 2.68 4.62 5.37
N TRP A 62 1.62 4.11 6.00
CA TRP A 62 1.70 2.97 6.90
C TRP A 62 0.41 2.15 6.87
N CYS A 63 0.53 0.88 7.24
CA CYS A 63 -0.59 -0.01 7.49
C CYS A 63 -0.37 -0.62 8.88
N VAL A 64 -1.44 -0.77 9.65
CA VAL A 64 -1.41 -1.51 10.91
C VAL A 64 -1.91 -2.91 10.60
N ASP A 65 -0.98 -3.85 10.52
CA ASP A 65 -1.34 -5.24 10.33
C ASP A 65 -1.99 -5.77 11.62
N LYS A 66 -3.22 -6.28 11.51
CA LYS A 66 -3.84 -7.02 12.59
C LYS A 66 -3.44 -8.48 12.39
N LEU A 67 -2.32 -8.87 12.98
CA LEU A 67 -1.95 -10.28 13.18
C LEU A 67 -3.08 -11.04 13.87
#